data_AF-X0URT6-F1
#
_entry.id   AF-X0URT6-F1
#
_cell.length_a   1.000
_cell.length_b   1.000
_cell.length_c   1.000
_cell.angle_alpha   90.00
_cell.angle_beta   90.00
_cell.angle_gamma   90.00
#
_symmetry.space_group_name_H-M   'P 1'
#
loop_
_entity.id
_entity.type
_entity.pdbx_description
1 polymer ?
#
loop_
_entity_poly.entity_id
_entity_poly.type
_entity_poly.pdbx_seq_one_letter_code
_entity_poly.pdbx_strand_id
1 'polypeptide(L)'
;SIPEANFNGLDNYLTRPEAWKLLLGKRDPSDPSCDGTSAPGAIGMTSPDYPWPEANDVGVPAYPLTGAQKAVYYRGFIAKRPVNIRNIQMRTGSTILGNYEKNYEVVMTNGAWENPRNFIETQPALPPPMFENRANSATQARTYLDVRRTSGSHYQGVPDYDAGYLTGTLNETIILSRFDAVGGMLTSGRGYRDFRSDEFSVYNDLDYKNISVIRPSQVSTGIISEPVGVGTPGIRIFDIHGKDFGLRAHASRHTARFGRDSNE
;
A
#
# COMPACT_ATOMS: atom_id res chain seq x y z
N SER A 1 1.60 -8.69 -15.62
CA SER A 1 1.27 -8.33 -17.01
C SER A 1 0.16 -9.24 -17.47
N ILE A 2 -1.06 -8.71 -17.54
CA ILE A 2 -2.18 -9.42 -18.15
C ILE A 2 -1.84 -9.52 -19.64
N PRO A 3 -1.88 -10.70 -20.28
CA PRO A 3 -1.57 -10.79 -21.69
C PRO A 3 -2.66 -10.00 -22.42
N GLU A 4 -2.27 -8.87 -23.00
CA GLU A 4 -3.01 -8.27 -24.10
C GLU A 4 -3.33 -9.39 -25.07
N ALA A 5 -4.59 -9.49 -25.48
CA ALA A 5 -5.00 -10.41 -26.52
C ALA A 5 -4.29 -9.95 -27.80
N ASN A 6 -3.06 -10.44 -28.02
CA ASN A 6 -2.39 -10.35 -29.28
C ASN A 6 -3.27 -11.13 -30.27
N PHE A 7 -4.03 -10.40 -31.07
CA PHE A 7 -4.63 -10.94 -32.29
C PHE A 7 -3.47 -11.24 -33.24
N ASN A 8 -2.83 -12.41 -33.07
CA ASN A 8 -1.68 -12.84 -33.86
C ASN A 8 -2.03 -13.15 -35.33
N GLY A 9 -3.28 -12.95 -35.77
CA GLY A 9 -3.72 -13.33 -37.11
C GLY A 9 -3.67 -14.83 -37.40
N LEU A 10 -3.49 -15.66 -36.38
CA LEU A 10 -3.44 -17.14 -36.48
C LEU A 10 -4.81 -17.80 -36.33
N ASP A 11 -5.86 -16.99 -36.30
CA ASP A 11 -7.24 -17.45 -36.18
C ASP A 11 -7.68 -17.98 -37.55
N ASN A 12 -7.95 -19.28 -37.63
CA ASN A 12 -8.47 -19.90 -38.85
C ASN A 12 -9.81 -20.60 -38.58
N TYR A 13 -10.41 -21.14 -39.63
CA TYR A 13 -11.72 -21.79 -39.57
C TYR A 13 -11.75 -23.07 -38.69
N LEU A 14 -10.59 -23.58 -38.24
CA LEU A 14 -10.45 -24.73 -37.35
C LEU A 14 -10.17 -24.32 -35.90
N THR A 15 -9.32 -23.30 -35.69
CA THR A 15 -8.84 -22.95 -34.35
C THR A 15 -9.77 -21.98 -33.63
N ARG A 16 -10.52 -21.12 -34.35
CA ARG A 16 -11.41 -20.10 -33.77
C ARG A 16 -12.59 -19.69 -34.70
N PRO A 17 -13.49 -20.61 -35.10
CA PRO A 17 -14.62 -20.21 -35.93
C PRO A 17 -15.61 -19.34 -35.12
N GLU A 18 -15.80 -18.09 -35.55
CA GLU A 18 -16.74 -17.14 -34.95
C GLU A 18 -18.17 -17.50 -35.36
N ALA A 19 -19.00 -17.98 -34.43
CA ALA A 19 -20.47 -18.15 -34.46
C ALA A 19 -21.20 -18.72 -35.71
N TRP A 20 -20.87 -18.32 -36.93
CA TRP A 20 -21.43 -18.79 -38.20
C TRP A 20 -20.39 -18.72 -39.33
N LYS A 21 -20.54 -19.58 -40.35
CA LYS A 21 -19.77 -19.52 -41.60
C LYS A 21 -20.65 -18.95 -42.72
N LEU A 22 -20.11 -18.05 -43.52
CA LEU A 22 -20.71 -17.66 -44.81
C LEU A 22 -20.10 -18.47 -45.93
N LEU A 23 -20.95 -19.18 -46.66
CA LEU A 23 -20.58 -19.96 -47.83
C LEU A 23 -21.04 -19.23 -49.08
N LEU A 24 -20.13 -19.07 -50.02
CA LEU A 24 -20.39 -18.49 -51.33
C LEU A 24 -20.26 -19.59 -52.38
N GLY A 25 -21.37 -19.94 -53.00
CA GLY A 25 -21.43 -20.88 -54.11
C GLY A 25 -21.52 -20.11 -55.42
N LYS A 26 -20.59 -20.33 -56.34
CA LYS A 26 -20.77 -19.91 -57.73
C LYS A 26 -21.39 -21.09 -58.49
N ARG A 27 -22.49 -20.86 -59.19
CA ARG A 27 -23.05 -21.88 -60.08
C ARG A 27 -22.06 -22.18 -61.19
N ASP A 28 -21.90 -23.47 -61.50
CA ASP A 28 -21.01 -23.93 -62.55
C ASP A 28 -21.49 -23.39 -63.91
N PRO A 29 -20.66 -22.67 -64.67
CA PRO A 29 -21.02 -22.17 -66.00
C PRO A 29 -21.26 -23.29 -67.04
N SER A 30 -20.91 -24.55 -66.73
CA SER A 30 -21.18 -25.72 -67.57
C SER A 30 -22.50 -26.44 -67.26
N ASP A 31 -23.28 -25.95 -66.28
CA ASP A 31 -24.60 -26.48 -65.97
C ASP A 31 -25.56 -26.27 -67.16
N PRO A 32 -26.14 -27.35 -67.75
CA PRO A 32 -27.01 -27.25 -68.94
C PRO A 32 -28.32 -26.48 -68.71
N SER A 33 -28.63 -26.11 -67.46
CA SER A 33 -29.82 -25.34 -67.09
C SER A 33 -29.56 -23.82 -66.93
N CYS A 34 -28.44 -23.30 -67.45
CA CYS A 34 -28.16 -21.85 -67.47
C CYS A 34 -28.09 -21.29 -68.91
N ASP A 35 -28.67 -20.11 -69.12
CA ASP A 35 -28.76 -19.45 -70.44
C ASP A 35 -27.51 -18.64 -70.83
N GLY A 36 -26.39 -18.85 -70.15
CA GLY A 36 -25.11 -18.20 -70.43
C GLY A 36 -25.06 -16.69 -70.12
N THR A 37 -26.14 -16.06 -69.65
CA THR A 37 -26.17 -14.59 -69.49
C THR A 37 -26.05 -14.10 -68.05
N SER A 38 -26.11 -14.99 -67.05
CA SER A 38 -25.75 -14.71 -65.65
C SER A 38 -25.44 -16.02 -64.93
N ALA A 39 -24.32 -16.12 -64.22
CA ALA A 39 -24.05 -17.24 -63.32
C ALA A 39 -24.59 -16.87 -61.93
N PRO A 40 -25.86 -17.20 -61.58
CA PRO A 40 -26.40 -16.86 -60.28
C PRO A 40 -25.55 -17.54 -59.20
N GLY A 41 -25.04 -16.76 -58.25
CA GLY A 41 -24.41 -17.29 -57.06
C GLY A 41 -25.43 -17.59 -55.97
N ALA A 42 -25.08 -18.47 -55.04
CA ALA A 42 -25.80 -18.68 -53.80
C ALA A 42 -24.94 -18.21 -52.63
N ILE A 43 -25.57 -17.53 -51.66
CA ILE A 43 -24.99 -17.25 -50.36
C ILE A 43 -25.75 -18.05 -49.31
N GLY A 44 -25.03 -18.79 -48.48
CA GLY A 44 -25.59 -19.58 -47.39
C GLY A 44 -24.89 -19.26 -46.07
N MET A 45 -25.66 -19.11 -45.00
CA MET A 45 -25.12 -19.01 -43.64
C MET A 45 -25.26 -20.38 -42.97
N THR A 46 -24.17 -20.89 -42.41
CA THR A 46 -24.12 -22.22 -41.78
C THR A 46 -23.49 -22.13 -40.39
N SER A 47 -23.60 -23.20 -39.61
CA SER A 47 -22.95 -23.28 -38.31
C SER A 47 -21.41 -23.33 -38.45
N PRO A 48 -20.66 -22.98 -37.40
CA PRO A 48 -19.20 -23.11 -37.33
C PRO A 48 -18.71 -24.52 -37.66
N ASP A 49 -19.52 -25.52 -37.33
CA ASP A 49 -19.20 -26.94 -37.47
C ASP A 49 -19.48 -27.49 -38.89
N TYR A 50 -19.84 -26.62 -39.84
CA TYR A 50 -20.11 -27.05 -41.22
C TYR A 50 -18.83 -27.57 -41.90
N PRO A 51 -18.85 -28.76 -42.53
CA PRO A 51 -17.68 -29.42 -43.12
C PRO A 51 -17.31 -28.84 -44.48
N TRP A 52 -16.82 -27.60 -44.44
CA TRP A 52 -16.27 -26.90 -45.58
C TRP A 52 -15.16 -25.96 -45.10
N PRO A 53 -14.00 -25.89 -45.79
CA PRO A 53 -13.64 -26.63 -47.02
C PRO A 53 -13.23 -28.10 -46.80
N GLU A 54 -12.99 -28.51 -45.56
CA GLU A 54 -12.57 -29.87 -45.20
C GLU A 54 -13.70 -30.62 -44.47
N ALA A 55 -13.72 -31.95 -44.65
CA ALA A 55 -14.63 -32.86 -43.97
C ALA A 55 -13.85 -33.77 -43.00
N ASN A 56 -14.57 -34.45 -42.10
CA ASN A 56 -13.98 -35.50 -41.27
C ASN A 56 -13.43 -36.66 -42.15
N ASP A 57 -12.58 -37.50 -41.56
CA ASP A 57 -12.01 -38.68 -42.22
C ASP A 57 -13.08 -39.60 -42.84
N VAL A 58 -12.69 -40.34 -43.89
CA VAL A 58 -13.57 -41.29 -44.61
C VAL A 58 -14.16 -42.30 -43.64
N GLY A 59 -15.50 -42.35 -43.55
CA GLY A 59 -16.24 -43.23 -42.65
C GLY A 59 -16.79 -42.55 -41.38
N VAL A 60 -16.42 -41.29 -41.13
CA VAL A 60 -17.01 -40.47 -40.07
C VAL A 60 -18.10 -39.58 -40.69
N PRO A 61 -19.25 -39.37 -40.03
CA PRO A 61 -20.26 -38.41 -40.52
C PRO A 61 -19.62 -37.04 -40.75
N ALA A 62 -19.87 -36.45 -41.93
CA ALA A 62 -19.24 -35.19 -42.32
C ALA A 62 -19.61 -34.03 -41.38
N TYR A 63 -20.82 -34.04 -40.83
CA TYR A 63 -21.29 -33.04 -39.86
C TYR A 63 -21.58 -33.70 -38.51
N PRO A 64 -21.14 -33.12 -37.38
CA PRO A 64 -20.33 -31.90 -37.23
C PRO A 64 -18.82 -32.14 -37.50
N LEU A 65 -18.10 -31.11 -37.99
CA LEU A 65 -16.64 -31.16 -38.17
C LEU A 65 -15.94 -31.25 -36.81
N THR A 66 -15.29 -32.38 -36.53
CA THR A 66 -14.69 -32.69 -35.22
C THR A 66 -13.39 -31.94 -34.94
N GLY A 67 -12.69 -31.51 -36.00
CA GLY A 67 -11.47 -30.70 -35.90
C GLY A 67 -11.71 -29.23 -35.55
N ALA A 68 -12.95 -28.75 -35.59
CA ALA A 68 -13.29 -27.37 -35.27
C ALA A 68 -13.30 -27.15 -33.74
N GLN A 69 -12.34 -26.39 -33.23
CA GLN A 69 -12.27 -25.98 -31.83
C GLN A 69 -13.19 -24.78 -31.59
N LYS A 70 -14.41 -25.06 -31.11
CA LYS A 70 -15.39 -24.01 -30.78
C LYS A 70 -15.03 -23.27 -29.49
N ALA A 71 -15.09 -21.94 -29.53
CA ALA A 71 -15.02 -21.10 -28.34
C ALA A 71 -16.41 -21.03 -27.67
N VAL A 72 -16.73 -22.02 -26.83
CA VAL A 72 -18.04 -22.10 -26.12
C VAL A 72 -18.13 -21.08 -24.98
N TYR A 73 -17.00 -20.69 -24.41
CA TYR A 73 -16.94 -19.84 -23.24
C TYR A 73 -16.45 -18.44 -23.60
N TYR A 74 -17.25 -17.44 -23.27
CA TYR A 74 -16.82 -16.05 -23.31
C TYR A 74 -15.81 -15.80 -22.18
N ARG A 75 -14.66 -15.20 -22.50
CA ARG A 75 -13.68 -14.74 -21.47
C ARG A 75 -14.11 -13.44 -20.78
N GLY A 76 -15.37 -13.05 -20.92
CA GLY A 76 -15.94 -11.79 -20.43
C GLY A 76 -17.46 -11.81 -20.43
N PHE A 77 -18.08 -10.65 -20.22
CA PHE A 77 -19.54 -10.52 -20.15
C PHE A 77 -20.17 -10.63 -21.55
N ILE A 78 -21.23 -11.44 -21.66
CA ILE A 78 -22.02 -11.65 -22.90
C ILE A 78 -22.92 -10.45 -23.21
N ALA A 79 -23.39 -9.76 -22.17
CA ALA A 79 -24.24 -8.59 -22.28
C ALA A 79 -23.49 -7.34 -21.80
N LYS A 80 -23.75 -6.19 -22.44
CA LYS A 80 -23.30 -4.89 -21.93
C LYS A 80 -23.95 -4.68 -20.56
N ARG A 81 -23.14 -4.69 -19.51
CA ARG A 81 -23.57 -4.28 -18.18
C ARG A 81 -23.62 -2.75 -18.11
N PRO A 82 -24.65 -2.16 -17.47
CA PRO A 82 -24.75 -0.71 -17.33
C PRO A 82 -23.62 -0.14 -16.45
N VAL A 83 -23.01 -0.95 -15.57
CA VAL A 83 -21.92 -0.54 -14.69
C VAL A 83 -20.74 -1.49 -14.75
N ASN A 84 -19.53 -0.96 -14.70
CA ASN A 84 -18.28 -1.71 -14.75
C ASN A 84 -17.70 -1.87 -13.34
N ILE A 85 -17.78 -3.08 -12.77
CA ILE A 85 -17.30 -3.40 -11.40
C ILE A 85 -15.89 -4.05 -11.45
N ARG A 86 -15.13 -3.81 -12.51
CA ARG A 86 -13.75 -4.32 -12.63
C ARG A 86 -12.77 -3.19 -12.32
N ASN A 87 -11.68 -3.53 -11.64
CA ASN A 87 -10.56 -2.61 -11.47
C ASN A 87 -9.82 -2.45 -12.79
N ILE A 88 -9.89 -1.26 -13.37
CA ILE A 88 -9.27 -0.86 -14.62
C ILE A 88 -8.37 0.34 -14.32
N GLN A 89 -7.07 0.17 -14.57
CA GLN A 89 -6.11 1.25 -14.41
C GLN A 89 -6.26 2.25 -15.56
N MET A 90 -6.31 3.54 -15.25
CA MET A 90 -6.15 4.63 -16.20
C MET A 90 -4.75 5.23 -16.08
N ARG A 91 -4.26 5.82 -17.17
CA ARG A 91 -3.02 6.60 -17.21
C ARG A 91 -3.28 7.84 -18.04
N THR A 92 -2.47 8.88 -17.86
CA THR A 92 -2.53 10.09 -18.69
C THR A 92 -2.43 9.71 -20.17
N GLY A 93 -3.49 10.01 -20.95
CA GLY A 93 -3.58 9.66 -22.36
C GLY A 93 -4.18 8.28 -22.68
N SER A 94 -4.68 7.53 -21.70
CA SER A 94 -5.42 6.29 -21.98
C SER A 94 -6.79 6.60 -22.60
N THR A 95 -7.12 5.92 -23.69
CA THR A 95 -8.48 5.93 -24.27
C THR A 95 -9.49 5.15 -23.41
N ILE A 96 -9.00 4.39 -22.43
CA ILE A 96 -9.81 3.59 -21.51
C ILE A 96 -9.95 4.39 -20.19
N LEU A 97 -11.15 4.91 -19.94
CA LEU A 97 -11.51 5.48 -18.64
C LEU A 97 -11.60 4.36 -17.59
N GLY A 98 -10.55 4.25 -16.80
CA GLY A 98 -10.43 3.36 -15.66
C GLY A 98 -11.04 3.95 -14.39
N ASN A 99 -11.06 3.15 -13.32
CA ASN A 99 -11.54 3.57 -12.00
C ASN A 99 -10.41 3.85 -11.00
N TYR A 100 -9.15 3.65 -11.40
CA TYR A 100 -7.99 4.05 -10.59
C TYR A 100 -6.79 4.42 -11.46
N GLU A 101 -5.94 5.35 -11.03
CA GLU A 101 -4.68 5.68 -11.68
C GLU A 101 -3.51 4.97 -10.99
N LYS A 102 -3.51 4.97 -9.64
CA LYS A 102 -2.42 4.44 -8.82
C LYS A 102 -2.84 3.19 -8.07
N ASN A 103 -1.92 2.24 -7.91
CA ASN A 103 -2.23 0.93 -7.31
C ASN A 103 -2.77 1.01 -5.87
N TYR A 104 -2.39 2.03 -5.10
CA TYR A 104 -2.89 2.24 -3.73
C TYR A 104 -4.38 2.65 -3.67
N GLU A 105 -4.98 3.07 -4.79
CA GLU A 105 -6.41 3.38 -4.87
C GLU A 105 -7.28 2.11 -4.87
N VAL A 106 -6.67 0.96 -5.19
CA VAL A 106 -7.34 -0.34 -5.28
C VAL A 106 -6.84 -1.33 -4.22
N VAL A 107 -5.57 -1.22 -3.81
CA VAL A 107 -4.97 -2.08 -2.81
C VAL A 107 -4.75 -1.26 -1.55
N MET A 108 -5.31 -1.71 -0.43
CA MET A 108 -4.96 -1.16 0.88
C MET A 108 -3.45 -1.32 1.11
N THR A 109 -2.71 -0.21 1.08
CA THR A 109 -1.29 -0.18 1.44
C THR A 109 -1.18 0.20 2.90
N ASN A 110 -0.98 -0.82 3.75
CA ASN A 110 -0.72 -0.64 5.16
C ASN A 110 0.79 -0.56 5.41
N GLY A 111 1.19 0.28 6.36
CA GLY A 111 2.57 0.41 6.78
C GLY A 111 3.33 1.45 5.96
N ALA A 112 3.67 2.56 6.62
CA ALA A 112 4.57 3.57 6.09
C ALA A 112 6.03 3.13 6.16
N TRP A 113 6.38 2.11 6.94
CA TRP A 113 7.75 1.58 6.96
C TRP A 113 8.12 0.83 5.67
N GLU A 114 7.21 -0.05 5.23
CA GLU A 114 7.32 -0.77 3.96
C GLU A 114 7.10 0.17 2.77
N ASN A 115 6.23 1.17 2.92
CA ASN A 115 5.87 2.13 1.88
C ASN A 115 6.14 3.59 2.32
N PRO A 116 7.40 4.01 2.52
CA PRO A 116 7.76 5.30 3.11
C PRO A 116 7.68 6.44 2.10
N ARG A 117 6.46 6.70 1.60
CA ARG A 117 6.24 7.62 0.49
C ARG A 117 6.70 9.05 0.82
N ASN A 118 6.31 9.55 1.99
CA ASN A 118 6.67 10.89 2.45
C ASN A 118 8.19 11.10 2.54
N PHE A 119 8.92 10.08 2.98
CA PHE A 119 10.38 10.11 3.08
C PHE A 119 11.06 10.13 1.70
N ILE A 120 10.49 9.40 0.72
CA ILE A 120 11.01 9.35 -0.66
C ILE A 120 10.70 10.66 -1.40
N GLU A 121 9.49 11.19 -1.27
CA GLU A 121 9.07 12.43 -1.94
C GLU A 121 9.78 13.65 -1.38
N THR A 122 9.94 13.71 -0.05
CA THR A 122 10.51 14.85 0.64
C THR A 122 11.58 14.34 1.60
N GLN A 123 12.79 14.13 1.07
CA GLN A 123 13.92 13.62 1.83
C GLN A 123 14.35 14.68 2.87
N PRO A 124 14.23 14.41 4.19
CA PRO A 124 14.67 15.36 5.20
C PRO A 124 16.20 15.42 5.27
N ALA A 125 16.72 16.60 5.61
CA ALA A 125 18.11 16.76 6.02
C ALA A 125 18.26 16.23 7.46
N LEU A 126 18.79 15.01 7.59
CA LEU A 126 19.03 14.40 8.90
C LEU A 126 20.35 14.92 9.51
N PRO A 127 20.37 15.23 10.81
CA PRO A 127 21.57 15.67 11.51
C PRO A 127 22.72 14.65 11.41
N PRO A 128 23.94 15.07 11.01
CA PRO A 128 25.09 14.16 10.91
C PRO A 128 25.42 13.38 12.19
N PRO A 129 25.30 13.95 13.42
CA PRO A 129 25.56 13.22 14.66
C PRO A 129 24.71 11.97 14.89
N MET A 130 23.59 11.82 14.16
CA MET A 130 22.76 10.61 14.20
C MET A 130 23.51 9.37 13.72
N PHE A 131 24.52 9.54 12.86
CA PHE A 131 25.20 8.45 12.16
C PHE A 131 26.71 8.42 12.46
N GLU A 132 27.11 8.88 13.64
CA GLU A 132 28.51 8.91 14.04
C GLU A 132 28.94 7.67 14.85
N ASN A 133 30.23 7.34 14.77
CA ASN A 133 30.87 6.25 15.53
C ASN A 133 30.22 4.88 15.32
N ARG A 134 29.43 4.41 16.30
CA ARG A 134 28.75 3.12 16.28
C ARG A 134 27.27 3.24 15.87
N ALA A 135 26.75 4.45 15.71
CA ALA A 135 25.33 4.72 15.45
C ALA A 135 24.97 4.69 13.96
N ASN A 136 25.50 3.75 13.18
CA ASN A 136 25.39 3.78 11.70
C ASN A 136 24.00 3.38 11.16
N SER A 137 23.06 3.01 12.03
CA SER A 137 21.73 2.51 11.64
C SER A 137 20.63 3.04 12.57
N ALA A 138 20.85 4.21 13.17
CA ALA A 138 19.83 4.87 13.96
C ALA A 138 18.59 5.16 13.10
N THR A 139 17.41 4.88 13.63
CA THR A 139 16.13 5.17 12.96
C THR A 139 15.39 6.33 13.63
N GLN A 140 15.84 6.79 14.80
CA GLN A 140 15.27 7.89 15.58
C GLN A 140 16.33 8.92 15.89
N ALA A 141 16.00 10.20 15.71
CA ALA A 141 16.91 11.30 16.00
C ALA A 141 16.78 11.79 17.44
N ARG A 142 15.54 11.96 17.92
CA ARG A 142 15.24 12.51 19.25
C ARG A 142 15.07 11.38 20.24
N THR A 143 15.67 11.56 21.40
CA THR A 143 15.64 10.59 22.50
C THR A 143 14.99 11.18 23.74
N TYR A 144 14.74 10.33 24.74
CA TYR A 144 14.31 10.73 26.07
C TYR A 144 15.30 11.70 26.74
N LEU A 145 16.59 11.63 26.40
CA LEU A 145 17.61 12.52 26.97
C LEU A 145 17.52 13.95 26.39
N ASP A 146 16.99 14.10 25.18
CA ASP A 146 16.78 15.40 24.53
C ASP A 146 15.54 16.14 25.08
N VAL A 147 14.78 15.50 25.97
CA VAL A 147 13.67 16.13 26.67
C VAL A 147 14.24 17.15 27.66
N ARG A 148 13.91 18.44 27.45
CA ARG A 148 14.28 19.63 28.28
C ARG A 148 15.70 20.17 28.04
N ARG A 149 15.84 20.95 26.97
CA ARG A 149 17.10 21.49 26.45
C ARG A 149 17.69 22.65 27.26
N THR A 150 16.97 23.19 28.23
CA THR A 150 17.30 24.48 28.88
C THR A 150 17.47 24.41 30.40
N SER A 151 17.47 23.21 31.00
CA SER A 151 17.71 23.02 32.44
C SER A 151 18.36 21.67 32.73
N GLY A 152 18.96 21.51 33.92
CA GLY A 152 19.37 20.19 34.45
C GLY A 152 20.63 19.54 33.87
N SER A 153 21.51 20.27 33.19
CA SER A 153 22.69 19.70 32.48
C SER A 153 22.32 18.74 31.35
N HIS A 154 21.12 18.89 30.78
CA HIS A 154 20.74 18.12 29.60
C HIS A 154 21.61 18.53 28.39
N TYR A 155 22.26 17.53 27.80
CA TYR A 155 23.06 17.68 26.60
C TYR A 155 22.21 17.30 25.39
N GLN A 156 22.13 18.17 24.40
CA GLN A 156 21.56 17.82 23.11
C GLN A 156 22.53 16.91 22.38
N GLY A 157 22.22 15.61 22.33
CA GLY A 157 23.05 14.63 21.61
C GLY A 157 22.95 14.82 20.10
N VAL A 158 21.74 15.09 19.61
CA VAL A 158 21.44 15.22 18.18
C VAL A 158 20.69 16.54 17.91
N PRO A 159 21.14 17.36 16.93
CA PRO A 159 20.40 18.53 16.45
C PRO A 159 18.93 18.24 16.14
N ASP A 160 18.04 19.19 16.40
CA ASP A 160 16.65 19.03 15.95
C ASP A 160 16.61 19.06 14.43
N TYR A 161 15.72 18.27 13.85
CA TYR A 161 15.48 18.22 12.40
C TYR A 161 14.02 18.52 12.11
N ASP A 162 13.76 18.96 10.88
CA ASP A 162 12.40 19.24 10.43
C ASP A 162 11.62 17.92 10.26
N ALA A 163 10.50 17.81 10.96
CA ALA A 163 9.57 16.71 10.87
C ALA A 163 8.36 17.03 9.96
N GLY A 164 8.35 18.20 9.31
CA GLY A 164 7.29 18.65 8.41
C GLY A 164 7.08 17.73 7.20
N TYR A 165 8.13 17.07 6.71
CA TYR A 165 8.00 16.09 5.61
C TYR A 165 7.06 14.92 5.95
N LEU A 166 6.82 14.62 7.24
CA LEU A 166 5.91 13.56 7.67
C LEU A 166 4.43 13.90 7.42
N THR A 167 4.10 15.18 7.23
CA THR A 167 2.79 15.61 6.72
C THR A 167 2.86 15.64 5.20
N GLY A 168 2.46 14.54 4.56
CA GLY A 168 2.64 14.29 3.14
C GLY A 168 1.91 15.23 2.18
N THR A 169 2.04 14.92 0.89
CA THR A 169 1.44 15.61 -0.25
C THR A 169 -0.07 15.43 -0.36
N LEU A 170 -0.76 16.43 -0.93
CA LEU A 170 -2.23 16.59 -0.85
C LEU A 170 -3.10 15.52 -1.55
N ASN A 171 -2.54 14.57 -2.31
CA ASN A 171 -3.34 13.75 -3.25
C ASN A 171 -3.12 12.23 -3.17
N GLU A 172 -2.18 11.78 -2.35
CA GLU A 172 -1.86 10.36 -2.26
C GLU A 172 -1.83 10.01 -0.76
N THR A 173 -2.34 8.84 -0.34
CA THR A 173 -2.35 8.45 1.09
C THR A 173 -1.97 6.99 1.29
N ILE A 174 -1.43 6.70 2.48
CA ILE A 174 -1.13 5.36 2.97
C ILE A 174 -1.75 5.20 4.35
N ILE A 175 -2.11 3.98 4.73
CA ILE A 175 -2.66 3.72 6.06
C ILE A 175 -1.50 3.45 7.02
N LEU A 176 -1.26 4.37 7.96
CA LEU A 176 -0.26 4.18 9.00
C LEU A 176 -0.80 3.28 10.10
N SER A 177 -0.04 2.25 10.46
CA SER A 177 -0.40 1.33 11.54
C SER A 177 0.33 1.74 12.82
N ARG A 178 -0.43 2.23 13.80
CA ARG A 178 0.13 2.73 15.06
C ARG A 178 -0.59 2.07 16.22
N PHE A 179 0.17 1.35 17.04
CA PHE A 179 -0.33 0.73 18.27
C PHE A 179 0.50 1.25 19.42
N ASP A 180 -0.12 2.04 20.30
CA ASP A 180 0.47 2.51 21.55
C ASP A 180 -0.61 2.40 22.64
N ALA A 181 -0.20 2.07 23.86
CA ALA A 181 -1.11 1.89 24.99
C ALA A 181 -1.20 3.11 25.91
N VAL A 182 -0.23 4.03 25.90
CA VAL A 182 -0.16 5.12 26.90
C VAL A 182 -0.14 6.50 26.29
N GLY A 183 0.31 6.69 25.04
CA GLY A 183 0.33 8.00 24.42
C GLY A 183 1.31 8.96 25.09
N GLY A 184 1.98 9.80 24.31
CA GLY A 184 2.95 10.73 24.86
C GLY A 184 3.95 11.18 23.81
N MET A 185 4.73 12.21 24.13
CA MET A 185 5.68 12.78 23.18
C MET A 185 6.69 11.73 22.68
N LEU A 186 7.16 10.85 23.56
CA LEU A 186 8.15 9.83 23.22
C LEU A 186 7.59 8.73 22.31
N THR A 187 6.31 8.39 22.44
CA THR A 187 5.69 7.27 21.73
C THR A 187 4.88 7.71 20.51
N SER A 188 4.10 8.78 20.63
CA SER A 188 3.22 9.32 19.57
C SER A 188 3.70 10.64 18.98
N GLY A 189 4.70 11.30 19.58
CA GLY A 189 5.25 12.56 19.07
C GLY A 189 5.95 12.37 17.73
N ARG A 190 5.66 13.26 16.78
CA ARG A 190 6.38 13.32 15.50
C ARG A 190 7.83 13.76 15.76
N GLY A 191 8.79 13.10 15.11
CA GLY A 191 10.22 13.33 15.30
C GLY A 191 10.86 12.58 16.48
N TYR A 192 10.06 12.03 17.41
CA TYR A 192 10.51 11.06 18.42
C TYR A 192 10.31 9.61 17.97
N ARG A 193 9.43 9.41 16.98
CA ARG A 193 9.32 8.18 16.21
C ARG A 193 10.34 8.13 15.08
N ASP A 194 10.41 6.98 14.43
CA ASP A 194 11.35 6.77 13.35
C ASP A 194 11.18 7.79 12.23
N PHE A 195 12.30 8.30 11.71
CA PHE A 195 12.27 9.33 10.67
C PHE A 195 11.88 8.78 9.29
N ARG A 196 11.75 7.47 9.11
CA ARG A 196 11.42 6.89 7.80
C ARG A 196 9.91 6.89 7.57
N SER A 197 9.14 6.56 8.61
CA SER A 197 7.72 6.21 8.50
C SER A 197 6.82 6.85 9.56
N ASP A 198 7.39 7.34 10.66
CA ASP A 198 6.62 7.85 11.80
C ASP A 198 5.61 6.79 12.31
N GLU A 199 6.05 5.53 12.44
CA GLU A 199 5.25 4.40 12.94
C GLU A 199 5.83 3.83 14.24
N PHE A 200 7.15 3.75 14.36
CA PHE A 200 7.83 3.08 15.44
C PHE A 200 8.52 4.06 16.38
N SER A 201 8.38 3.84 17.68
CA SER A 201 9.17 4.48 18.73
C SER A 201 9.88 3.41 19.56
N VAL A 202 11.15 3.63 19.93
CA VAL A 202 11.83 2.76 20.90
C VAL A 202 11.11 2.83 22.26
N TYR A 203 10.46 3.96 22.57
CA TYR A 203 9.74 4.14 23.83
C TYR A 203 8.38 3.43 23.90
N ASN A 204 7.99 2.72 22.84
CA ASN A 204 6.78 1.91 22.77
C ASN A 204 7.04 0.41 22.95
N ASP A 205 8.30 0.00 23.12
CA ASP A 205 8.63 -1.35 23.55
C ASP A 205 8.34 -1.54 25.06
N LEU A 206 8.39 -2.77 25.55
CA LEU A 206 8.09 -3.07 26.96
C LEU A 206 9.15 -2.53 27.92
N ASP A 207 10.41 -2.44 27.48
CA ASP A 207 11.55 -2.11 28.33
C ASP A 207 11.65 -0.61 28.62
N TYR A 208 11.36 0.23 27.61
CA TYR A 208 11.41 1.68 27.71
C TYR A 208 10.02 2.30 27.82
N LYS A 209 8.94 1.49 27.82
CA LYS A 209 7.60 1.97 28.12
C LYS A 209 7.59 2.74 29.43
N ASN A 210 6.97 3.91 29.43
CA ASN A 210 6.83 4.75 30.62
C ASN A 210 8.17 5.15 31.27
N ILE A 211 9.30 5.15 30.54
CA ILE A 211 10.61 5.53 31.11
C ILE A 211 10.58 6.93 31.75
N SER A 212 9.80 7.84 31.18
CA SER A 212 9.58 9.20 31.70
C SER A 212 8.85 9.24 33.05
N VAL A 213 8.03 8.21 33.36
CA VAL A 213 7.29 8.04 34.62
C VAL A 213 8.13 7.27 35.63
N ILE A 214 8.72 6.15 35.21
CA ILE A 214 9.46 5.24 36.08
C ILE A 214 10.75 5.90 36.57
N ARG A 215 11.49 6.52 35.64
CA ARG A 215 12.80 7.15 35.87
C ARG A 215 13.77 6.26 36.64
N PRO A 216 14.22 5.16 36.01
CA PRO A 216 14.92 4.10 36.71
C PRO A 216 16.25 4.52 37.34
N SER A 217 16.91 5.55 36.78
CA SER A 217 18.19 6.08 37.24
C SER A 217 18.07 7.29 38.17
N GLN A 218 16.86 7.75 38.49
CA GLN A 218 16.67 8.90 39.36
C GLN A 218 16.84 8.50 40.82
N VAL A 219 17.72 9.20 41.54
CA VAL A 219 18.01 8.96 42.96
C VAL A 219 16.84 9.45 43.83
N SER A 220 16.63 8.77 44.96
CA SER A 220 15.53 9.06 45.90
C SER A 220 15.72 10.38 46.66
N THR A 221 16.94 10.88 46.78
CA THR A 221 17.30 12.11 47.51
C THR A 221 18.41 12.87 46.79
N GLY A 222 18.54 14.17 47.07
CA GLY A 222 19.66 14.97 46.57
C GLY A 222 19.42 15.64 45.19
N ILE A 223 18.92 16.88 45.25
CA ILE A 223 19.18 18.02 44.33
C ILE A 223 18.72 17.92 42.85
N ILE A 224 18.44 16.76 42.27
CA ILE A 224 18.09 16.65 40.82
C ILE A 224 16.60 16.88 40.48
N SER A 225 15.85 17.62 41.29
CA SER A 225 14.43 17.92 41.02
C SER A 225 14.22 19.36 40.62
N GLU A 226 13.55 19.58 39.49
CA GLU A 226 13.24 20.91 38.99
C GLU A 226 11.77 21.27 39.22
N PRO A 227 11.44 22.55 39.51
CA PRO A 227 10.06 23.02 39.56
C PRO A 227 9.42 23.03 38.16
N VAL A 228 8.08 22.96 38.11
CA VAL A 228 7.28 23.07 36.88
C VAL A 228 7.51 24.43 36.19
N GLY A 229 7.62 24.44 34.86
CA GLY A 229 7.67 25.67 34.05
C GLY A 229 9.05 26.21 33.71
N VAL A 230 10.13 25.62 34.23
CA VAL A 230 11.51 25.92 33.82
C VAL A 230 11.90 24.91 32.72
N GLY A 231 12.26 25.39 31.53
CA GLY A 231 12.74 24.54 30.44
C GLY A 231 11.94 24.60 29.14
N THR A 232 12.26 23.73 28.18
CA THR A 232 11.54 23.60 26.89
C THR A 232 10.05 23.29 27.14
N PRO A 233 9.12 23.97 26.45
CA PRO A 233 7.68 23.70 26.56
C PRO A 233 7.40 22.22 26.24
N GLY A 234 6.87 21.47 27.21
CA GLY A 234 6.63 20.04 27.02
C GLY A 234 5.98 19.37 28.22
N ILE A 235 5.16 18.36 27.93
CA ILE A 235 4.44 17.53 28.91
C ILE A 235 5.46 16.87 29.82
N ARG A 236 5.43 17.21 31.11
CA ARG A 236 6.30 16.63 32.14
C ARG A 236 5.48 15.95 33.21
N ILE A 237 6.03 14.85 33.72
CA ILE A 237 5.51 14.18 34.90
C ILE A 237 6.15 14.89 36.10
N PHE A 238 5.32 15.42 36.97
CA PHE A 238 5.71 16.02 38.23
C PHE A 238 4.94 15.35 39.36
N ASP A 239 5.53 15.39 40.54
CA ASP A 239 4.92 14.88 41.76
C ASP A 239 3.90 15.88 42.34
N ILE A 240 3.26 15.51 43.44
CA ILE A 240 2.29 16.38 44.14
C ILE A 240 2.89 17.71 44.64
N HIS A 241 4.22 17.83 44.69
CA HIS A 241 4.95 19.02 45.12
C HIS A 241 5.46 19.86 43.93
N GLY A 242 5.02 19.54 42.71
CA GLY A 242 5.48 20.22 41.49
C GLY A 242 6.96 19.97 41.18
N LYS A 243 7.54 18.93 41.78
CA LYS A 243 8.93 18.52 41.56
C LYS A 243 8.98 17.38 40.56
N ASP A 244 10.09 17.30 39.89
CA ASP A 244 10.31 16.36 38.80
C ASP A 244 10.77 14.98 39.30
N PHE A 245 10.01 14.31 40.18
CA PHE A 245 10.33 12.97 40.67
C PHE A 245 9.51 11.89 39.96
N GLY A 246 10.18 10.79 39.61
CA GLY A 246 9.57 9.61 39.01
C GLY A 246 9.14 8.56 40.05
N LEU A 247 8.39 7.55 39.58
CA LEU A 247 7.80 6.53 40.43
C LEU A 247 8.83 5.74 41.25
N ARG A 248 10.02 5.43 40.70
CA ARG A 248 11.05 4.71 41.48
C ARG A 248 11.58 5.53 42.66
N ALA A 249 11.82 6.82 42.44
CA ALA A 249 12.26 7.72 43.49
C ALA A 249 11.18 7.80 44.60
N HIS A 250 9.90 7.93 44.24
CA HIS A 250 8.81 7.89 45.21
C HIS A 250 8.71 6.54 45.94
N ALA A 251 8.69 5.42 45.21
CA ALA A 251 8.56 4.09 45.81
C ALA A 251 9.71 3.73 46.76
N SER A 252 10.88 4.34 46.58
CA SER A 252 12.02 4.17 47.49
C SER A 252 11.98 5.05 48.74
N ARG A 253 11.11 6.08 48.77
CA ARG A 253 10.82 6.87 49.99
C ARG A 253 9.74 6.18 50.80
N HIS A 254 9.60 6.56 52.06
CA HIS A 254 8.46 6.15 52.87
C HIS A 254 7.17 6.70 52.25
N THR A 255 6.53 5.88 51.42
CA THR A 255 5.32 6.24 50.69
C THR A 255 4.21 5.25 50.99
N ALA A 256 2.97 5.74 51.04
CA ALA A 256 1.78 4.90 51.05
C ALA A 256 1.58 4.24 49.67
N ARG A 257 0.60 3.33 49.59
CA ARG A 257 0.27 2.58 48.36
C ARG A 257 0.17 3.52 47.15
N PHE A 258 0.79 3.13 46.04
CA PHE A 258 0.91 3.93 44.80
C PHE A 258 1.86 5.13 44.86
N GLY A 259 2.83 5.15 45.77
CA GLY A 259 3.89 6.17 45.80
C GLY A 259 3.45 7.51 46.41
N ARG A 260 2.42 7.50 47.26
CA ARG A 260 1.93 8.71 47.95
C ARG A 260 2.87 9.04 49.11
N ASP A 261 3.67 10.09 49.00
CA ASP A 261 4.58 10.55 50.05
C ASP A 261 3.81 11.35 51.12
N SER A 262 4.25 11.28 52.38
CA SER A 262 3.65 11.93 53.54
C SER A 262 4.31 13.26 53.92
N ASN A 263 5.36 13.68 53.21
CA ASN A 263 6.05 14.93 53.50
C ASN A 263 5.39 16.11 52.77
N GLU A 264 5.25 17.22 53.49
CA GLU A 264 4.86 18.56 53.00
C GLU A 264 5.83 19.11 51.93
#